data_AF-A0A969RII2-F1
#
_entry.id   AF-A0A969RII2-F1
#
_cell.length_a   1.000
_cell.length_b   1.000
_cell.length_c   1.000
_cell.angle_alpha   90.00
_cell.angle_beta   90.00
_cell.angle_gamma   90.00
#
_symmetry.space_group_name_H-M   'P 1'
#
loop_
_entity.id
_entity.type
_entity.pdbx_description
1 polymer ?
#
loop_
_entity_poly.entity_id
_entity_poly.type
_entity_poly.pdbx_seq_one_letter_code
_entity_poly.pdbx_strand_id
1 'polypeptide(L)'
;MESREDFDLDVSRWLLVLRRSWLPAAAVFVGVVLLTIGYSTRLKPTYEADAKLLFKIDRTSELTGLEGEGETDEGLKSLLYDQSPLNSEVEVISSRPLLQRTIDQLNLTDEDGNPLRPKDVKETLEVKLIGATDVIQIIYVGNNPQDAADIVNSLANFYVENNTLTSQSEAATARNFITDRLPQSETNVRQAELSLRRFREQNQVVALPEEATSSVAMLKDLDSEIMEMQAAFNGMTARSTSLSNQLSLDPDDAVAVGVVSQSPAVQEVLAELQDLERQLAVEQTRFSEESPIVSRLLERRSSLRDVLQQEVETSLGGSGEVPDGLLQSGELRQTLIENLLDSEAQRLSLASQLTSLQNSKAAYLQRVNMLPRLEQEERELIRRLEAAQSTYETLLTKLQELQVKEQQGTNFVRIIEPAVVPDEPVSSSKIRVLAIGVIVGAMLAIAIVIILEILHALNRSKVRKDRMLSARHLSVDE
;
A
#
# COMPACT_ATOMS: atom_id res chain seq x y z
N MET A 1 -61.88 -43.00 -19.57
CA MET A 1 -62.91 -41.95 -19.52
C MET A 1 -63.81 -42.30 -18.34
N GLU A 2 -63.39 -41.91 -17.13
CA GLU A 2 -64.19 -42.08 -15.91
C GLU A 2 -65.25 -40.99 -15.87
N SER A 3 -66.51 -41.42 -15.71
CA SER A 3 -67.69 -40.57 -15.66
C SER A 3 -67.71 -39.77 -14.36
N ARG A 4 -67.79 -38.46 -14.50
CA ARG A 4 -68.18 -37.52 -13.45
C ARG A 4 -69.54 -37.95 -12.88
N GLU A 5 -69.58 -38.31 -11.61
CA GLU A 5 -70.82 -38.27 -10.83
C GLU A 5 -71.12 -36.79 -10.55
N ASP A 6 -72.18 -36.27 -11.16
CA ASP A 6 -72.74 -34.97 -10.82
C ASP A 6 -73.32 -35.05 -9.39
N PHE A 7 -72.62 -34.41 -8.45
CA PHE A 7 -73.16 -34.09 -7.14
C PHE A 7 -74.28 -33.05 -7.32
N ASP A 8 -75.50 -33.52 -7.62
CA ASP A 8 -76.69 -32.68 -7.60
C ASP A 8 -77.04 -32.36 -6.14
N LEU A 9 -76.45 -31.28 -5.63
CA LEU A 9 -76.75 -30.71 -4.32
C LEU A 9 -78.17 -30.12 -4.37
N ASP A 10 -79.16 -30.94 -4.02
CA ASP A 10 -80.57 -30.56 -3.96
C ASP A 10 -80.81 -29.55 -2.80
N VAL A 11 -80.52 -28.26 -3.06
CA VAL A 11 -80.58 -27.14 -2.10
C VAL A 11 -81.98 -27.01 -1.49
N SER A 12 -83.01 -27.43 -2.22
CA SER A 12 -84.41 -27.38 -1.81
C SER A 12 -84.70 -28.28 -0.59
N ARG A 13 -84.04 -29.45 -0.47
CA ARG A 13 -84.19 -30.36 0.67
C ARG A 13 -83.51 -29.83 1.93
N TRP A 14 -82.33 -29.25 1.78
CA TRP A 14 -81.57 -28.70 2.89
C TRP A 14 -82.26 -27.48 3.52
N LEU A 15 -82.93 -26.64 2.71
CA LEU A 15 -83.75 -25.53 3.22
C LEU A 15 -84.93 -25.99 4.08
N LEU A 16 -85.55 -27.12 3.74
CA LEU A 16 -86.66 -27.70 4.52
C LEU A 16 -86.18 -28.32 5.84
N VAL A 17 -85.03 -29.00 5.83
CA VAL A 17 -84.39 -29.55 7.05
C VAL A 17 -83.99 -28.41 7.98
N LEU A 18 -83.40 -27.33 7.44
CA LEU A 18 -83.02 -26.16 8.21
C LEU A 18 -84.24 -25.46 8.82
N ARG A 19 -85.33 -25.29 8.06
CA ARG A 19 -86.58 -24.69 8.57
C ARG A 19 -87.26 -25.54 9.67
N ARG A 20 -87.01 -26.85 9.72
CA ARG A 20 -87.61 -27.76 10.73
C ARG A 20 -86.82 -27.81 12.03
N SER A 21 -85.50 -27.62 11.95
CA SER A 21 -84.57 -27.76 13.09
C SER A 21 -83.77 -26.50 13.39
N TRP A 22 -84.25 -25.32 12.97
CA TRP A 22 -83.56 -24.04 13.20
C TRP A 22 -83.46 -23.66 14.69
N LEU A 23 -84.42 -24.06 15.53
CA LEU A 23 -84.42 -23.78 16.97
C LEU A 23 -83.23 -24.40 17.73
N PRO A 24 -82.94 -25.72 17.62
CA PRO A 24 -81.76 -26.29 18.27
C PRO A 24 -80.44 -25.80 17.67
N ALA A 25 -80.39 -25.56 16.36
CA ALA A 25 -79.22 -24.97 15.70
C ALA A 25 -78.91 -23.55 16.23
N ALA A 26 -79.94 -22.70 16.34
CA ALA A 26 -79.84 -21.36 16.89
C ALA A 26 -79.46 -21.37 18.39
N ALA A 27 -80.01 -22.29 19.18
CA ALA A 27 -79.66 -22.43 20.59
C ALA A 27 -78.18 -22.79 20.80
N VAL A 28 -77.63 -23.71 20.00
CA VAL A 28 -76.20 -24.07 20.04
C VAL A 28 -75.33 -22.91 19.59
N PHE A 29 -75.69 -22.25 18.48
CA PHE A 29 -74.95 -21.08 17.98
C PHE A 29 -74.90 -19.96 19.03
N VAL A 30 -76.05 -19.56 19.56
CA VAL A 30 -76.15 -18.49 20.57
C VAL A 30 -75.43 -18.89 21.86
N GLY A 31 -75.53 -20.16 22.29
CA GLY A 31 -74.80 -20.65 23.47
C GLY A 31 -73.28 -20.54 23.32
N VAL A 32 -72.72 -20.97 22.18
CA VAL A 32 -71.28 -20.88 21.90
C VAL A 32 -70.82 -19.42 21.79
N VAL A 33 -71.61 -18.57 21.14
CA VAL A 33 -71.30 -17.14 21.02
C VAL A 33 -71.33 -16.46 22.39
N LEU A 34 -72.32 -16.73 23.24
CA LEU A 34 -72.40 -16.18 24.60
C LEU A 34 -71.25 -16.65 25.50
N LEU A 35 -70.88 -17.93 25.42
CA LEU A 35 -69.70 -18.45 26.13
C LEU A 35 -68.41 -17.78 25.66
N THR A 36 -68.27 -17.58 24.35
CA THR A 36 -67.12 -16.89 23.76
C THR A 36 -67.06 -15.42 24.20
N ILE A 37 -68.20 -14.71 24.22
CA ILE A 37 -68.29 -13.34 24.72
C ILE A 37 -67.90 -13.28 26.21
N GLY A 38 -68.44 -14.20 27.02
CA GLY A 38 -68.10 -14.30 28.44
C GLY A 38 -66.60 -14.56 28.68
N TYR A 39 -66.00 -15.46 27.91
CA TYR A 39 -64.56 -15.71 27.96
C TYR A 39 -63.73 -14.49 27.48
N SER A 40 -64.16 -13.86 26.40
CA SER A 40 -63.50 -12.69 25.79
C SER A 40 -63.43 -11.49 26.75
N THR A 41 -64.46 -11.29 27.59
CA THR A 41 -64.46 -10.21 28.60
C THR A 41 -63.37 -10.37 29.68
N ARG A 42 -62.84 -11.58 29.87
CA ARG A 42 -61.74 -11.85 30.82
C ARG A 42 -60.35 -11.66 30.21
N LEU A 43 -60.24 -11.48 28.89
CA LEU A 43 -58.95 -11.20 28.25
C LEU A 43 -58.55 -9.75 28.52
N LYS A 44 -57.37 -9.56 29.13
CA LYS A 44 -56.79 -8.25 29.38
C LYS A 44 -56.42 -7.57 28.05
N PRO A 45 -56.59 -6.24 27.92
CA PRO A 45 -56.06 -5.50 26.79
C PRO A 45 -54.53 -5.55 26.81
N THR A 46 -53.92 -5.67 25.63
CA THR A 46 -52.47 -5.60 25.43
C THR A 46 -52.16 -4.35 24.63
N TYR A 47 -51.07 -3.69 24.99
CA TYR A 47 -50.61 -2.42 24.44
C TYR A 47 -49.24 -2.62 23.82
N GLU A 48 -49.02 -2.05 22.64
CA GLU A 48 -47.75 -2.09 21.92
C GLU A 48 -47.10 -0.73 21.96
N ALA A 49 -45.83 -0.69 22.34
CA ALA A 49 -45.00 0.49 22.22
C ALA A 49 -43.79 0.14 21.35
N ASP A 50 -43.37 1.08 20.50
CA ASP A 50 -42.20 0.90 19.64
C ASP A 50 -41.25 2.09 19.65
N ALA A 51 -39.95 1.82 19.51
CA ALA A 51 -38.93 2.82 19.29
C ALA A 51 -38.03 2.44 18.11
N LYS A 52 -37.46 3.45 17.45
CA LYS A 52 -36.58 3.27 16.30
C LYS A 52 -35.20 3.84 16.57
N LEU A 53 -34.20 3.01 16.34
CA LEU A 53 -32.78 3.29 16.47
C LEU A 53 -32.14 3.33 15.09
N LEU A 54 -31.52 4.46 14.74
CA LEU A 54 -30.72 4.61 13.52
C LEU A 54 -29.26 4.27 13.81
N PHE A 55 -28.69 3.40 12.99
CA PHE A 55 -27.29 3.01 13.03
C PHE A 55 -26.51 3.74 11.93
N LYS A 56 -25.40 4.36 12.30
CA LYS A 56 -24.44 4.94 11.36
C LYS A 56 -23.34 3.93 11.09
N ILE A 57 -23.47 3.20 9.98
CA ILE A 57 -22.44 2.25 9.53
C ILE A 57 -21.43 3.01 8.66
N ASP A 58 -20.22 3.22 9.17
CA ASP A 58 -19.12 3.79 8.39
C ASP A 58 -18.58 2.75 7.38
N ARG A 59 -19.23 2.64 6.22
CA ARG A 59 -18.76 1.78 5.09
C ARG A 59 -17.47 2.29 4.43
N THR A 60 -16.90 3.38 4.93
CA THR A 60 -15.71 4.04 4.37
C THR A 60 -14.39 3.40 4.81
N SER A 61 -14.36 2.61 5.90
CA SER A 61 -13.14 1.91 6.35
C SER A 61 -12.74 0.71 5.47
N GLU A 62 -13.62 0.22 4.60
CA GLU A 62 -13.30 -0.87 3.66
C GLU A 62 -12.48 -0.39 2.44
N LEU A 63 -12.34 0.93 2.25
CA LEU A 63 -11.62 1.54 1.13
C LEU A 63 -10.14 1.83 1.41
N THR A 64 -9.65 1.63 2.63
CA THR A 64 -8.23 1.91 2.96
C THR A 64 -7.26 0.78 2.58
N GLY A 65 -7.73 -0.33 1.98
CA GLY A 65 -6.89 -1.20 1.14
C GLY A 65 -5.55 -1.63 1.74
N LEU A 66 -5.49 -1.94 3.04
CA LEU A 66 -4.29 -2.50 3.69
C LEU A 66 -4.29 -4.04 3.74
N GLU A 67 -5.09 -4.68 2.88
CA GLU A 67 -4.90 -6.08 2.49
C GLU A 67 -4.44 -6.10 1.04
N GLY A 68 -3.26 -6.69 0.83
CA GLY A 68 -2.46 -6.53 -0.38
C GLY A 68 -3.22 -6.80 -1.68
N GLU A 69 -2.83 -6.01 -2.69
CA GLU A 69 -3.07 -6.28 -4.10
C GLU A 69 -2.67 -7.74 -4.42
N GLY A 70 -3.68 -8.59 -4.47
CA GLY A 70 -3.60 -9.96 -4.94
C GLY A 70 -4.90 -10.25 -5.67
N GLU A 71 -4.86 -10.08 -6.99
CA GLU A 71 -5.92 -10.47 -7.93
C GLU A 71 -6.33 -11.92 -7.71
N THR A 72 -7.25 -12.17 -6.79
CA THR A 72 -7.98 -13.44 -6.70
C THR A 72 -9.41 -13.17 -6.22
N ASP A 73 -10.29 -13.25 -7.22
CA ASP A 73 -11.69 -13.67 -7.12
C ASP A 73 -12.66 -12.73 -6.36
N GLU A 74 -13.08 -11.66 -7.04
CA GLU A 74 -14.21 -10.79 -6.65
C GLU A 74 -15.55 -11.56 -6.51
N GLY A 75 -15.66 -12.78 -7.06
CA GLY A 75 -16.89 -13.57 -7.05
C GLY A 75 -17.20 -14.31 -5.74
N LEU A 76 -16.19 -14.58 -4.90
CA LEU A 76 -16.34 -15.41 -3.70
C LEU A 76 -16.32 -14.63 -2.37
N LYS A 77 -15.83 -13.39 -2.34
CA LYS A 77 -15.91 -12.53 -1.14
C LYS A 77 -17.34 -12.03 -0.87
N SER A 78 -18.18 -11.89 -1.88
CA SER A 78 -19.57 -11.42 -1.75
C SER A 78 -20.50 -12.40 -1.04
N LEU A 79 -20.18 -13.71 -1.06
CA LEU A 79 -21.03 -14.76 -0.50
C LEU A 79 -20.82 -15.01 1.01
N LEU A 80 -19.80 -14.39 1.62
CA LEU A 80 -19.57 -14.45 3.07
C LEU A 80 -20.18 -13.25 3.83
N TYR A 81 -20.87 -12.34 3.12
CA TYR A 81 -21.50 -11.12 3.65
C TYR A 81 -23.00 -11.25 3.96
N ASP A 82 -23.53 -12.46 4.18
CA ASP A 82 -24.96 -12.67 4.48
C ASP A 82 -25.35 -12.43 5.95
N GLN A 83 -24.43 -11.94 6.78
CA GLN A 83 -24.74 -11.43 8.11
C GLN A 83 -24.61 -9.91 8.12
N SER A 84 -25.73 -9.23 7.87
CA SER A 84 -25.82 -7.79 8.13
C SER A 84 -25.33 -7.52 9.57
N PRO A 85 -24.37 -6.60 9.80
CA PRO A 85 -23.85 -6.29 11.13
C PRO A 85 -24.96 -5.92 12.12
N LEU A 86 -26.08 -5.42 11.61
CA LEU A 86 -27.28 -5.07 12.37
C LEU A 86 -28.00 -6.29 12.98
N ASN A 87 -27.85 -7.50 12.42
CA ASN A 87 -28.45 -8.71 13.00
C ASN A 87 -27.78 -9.09 14.34
N SER A 88 -26.47 -8.87 14.47
CA SER A 88 -25.78 -9.04 15.74
C SER A 88 -26.30 -8.03 16.77
N GLU A 89 -26.55 -6.79 16.34
CA GLU A 89 -27.09 -5.74 17.23
C GLU A 89 -28.50 -6.05 17.72
N VAL A 90 -29.34 -6.72 16.93
CA VAL A 90 -30.65 -7.22 17.38
C VAL A 90 -30.52 -8.18 18.57
N GLU A 91 -29.55 -9.09 18.52
CA GLU A 91 -29.32 -10.05 19.62
C GLU A 91 -28.69 -9.35 20.84
N VAL A 92 -27.83 -8.34 20.62
CA VAL A 92 -27.25 -7.53 21.70
C VAL A 92 -28.34 -6.72 22.42
N ILE A 93 -29.25 -6.06 21.69
CA ILE A 93 -30.39 -5.32 22.26
C ILE A 93 -31.27 -6.27 23.09
N SER A 94 -31.50 -7.49 22.60
CA SER A 94 -32.32 -8.52 23.26
C SER A 94 -31.55 -9.37 24.29
N SER A 95 -30.34 -8.94 24.65
CA SER A 95 -29.45 -9.70 25.53
C SER A 95 -29.90 -9.64 26.98
N ARG A 96 -29.68 -10.73 27.72
CA ARG A 96 -30.09 -10.85 29.13
C ARG A 96 -29.57 -9.71 30.04
N PRO A 97 -28.32 -9.23 29.93
CA PRO A 97 -27.82 -8.15 30.79
C PRO A 97 -28.58 -6.84 30.60
N LEU A 98 -28.94 -6.48 29.37
CA LEU A 98 -29.71 -5.26 29.10
C LEU A 98 -31.15 -5.41 29.59
N LEU A 99 -31.78 -6.57 29.35
CA LEU A 99 -33.12 -6.84 29.85
C LEU A 99 -33.19 -6.83 31.39
N GLN A 100 -32.20 -7.43 32.06
CA GLN A 100 -32.10 -7.41 33.52
C GLN A 100 -31.96 -5.97 34.04
N ARG A 101 -31.08 -5.16 33.43
CA ARG A 101 -30.90 -3.74 33.80
C ARG A 101 -32.19 -2.94 33.61
N THR A 102 -32.95 -3.19 32.55
CA THR A 102 -34.27 -2.58 32.32
C THR A 102 -35.28 -2.96 33.40
N ILE A 103 -35.35 -4.24 33.78
CA ILE A 103 -36.23 -4.73 34.83
C ILE A 103 -35.89 -4.07 36.18
N ASP A 104 -34.60 -4.05 36.53
CA ASP A 104 -34.12 -3.51 37.79
C ASP A 104 -34.37 -1.99 37.88
N GLN A 105 -34.14 -1.25 36.79
CA GLN A 105 -34.35 0.20 36.74
C GLN A 105 -35.82 0.60 36.90
N LEU A 106 -36.71 -0.13 36.23
CA LEU A 106 -38.14 0.18 36.20
C LEU A 106 -38.91 -0.51 37.35
N ASN A 107 -38.24 -1.32 38.17
CA ASN A 107 -38.85 -2.13 39.23
C ASN A 107 -40.05 -2.95 38.72
N LEU A 108 -39.90 -3.56 37.54
CA LEU A 108 -41.00 -4.25 36.88
C LEU A 108 -41.40 -5.51 37.65
N THR A 109 -42.69 -5.60 37.97
CA THR A 109 -43.28 -6.76 38.64
C THR A 109 -44.32 -7.43 37.77
N ASP A 110 -44.39 -8.75 37.86
CA ASP A 110 -45.45 -9.58 37.32
C ASP A 110 -46.77 -9.35 38.07
N GLU A 111 -47.86 -9.92 37.58
CA GLU A 111 -49.23 -9.76 38.12
C GLU A 111 -49.36 -10.20 39.59
N ASP A 112 -48.46 -11.09 40.05
CA ASP A 112 -48.37 -11.58 41.43
C ASP A 112 -47.46 -10.74 42.34
N GLY A 113 -46.91 -9.61 41.84
CA GLY A 113 -46.01 -8.73 42.58
C GLY A 113 -44.55 -9.25 42.69
N ASN A 114 -44.21 -10.32 41.97
CA ASN A 114 -42.85 -10.83 41.87
C ASN A 114 -42.08 -10.06 40.79
N PRO A 115 -40.76 -9.83 40.93
CA PRO A 115 -39.97 -9.21 39.87
C PRO A 115 -40.06 -10.00 38.56
N LEU A 116 -40.27 -9.30 37.45
CA LEU A 116 -40.26 -9.89 36.11
C LEU A 116 -38.88 -10.52 35.82
N ARG A 117 -38.84 -11.63 35.08
CA ARG A 117 -37.57 -12.24 34.68
C ARG A 117 -37.21 -11.80 33.26
N PRO A 118 -35.92 -11.73 32.91
CA PRO A 118 -35.49 -11.40 31.55
C PRO A 118 -36.11 -12.29 30.46
N LYS A 119 -36.43 -13.55 30.80
CA LYS A 119 -37.10 -14.47 29.88
C LYS A 119 -38.53 -14.02 29.54
N ASP A 120 -39.28 -13.57 30.54
CA ASP A 120 -40.68 -13.17 30.38
C ASP A 120 -40.77 -11.88 29.53
N VAL A 121 -39.81 -10.96 29.72
CA VAL A 121 -39.65 -9.78 28.87
C VAL A 121 -39.20 -10.15 27.45
N LYS A 122 -38.25 -11.08 27.28
CA LYS A 122 -37.78 -11.52 25.96
C LYS A 122 -38.88 -12.19 25.11
N GLU A 123 -39.83 -12.88 25.73
CA GLU A 123 -40.96 -13.53 25.02
C GLU A 123 -41.96 -12.53 24.45
N THR A 124 -42.03 -11.31 25.01
CA THR A 124 -42.96 -10.23 24.63
C THR A 124 -42.27 -9.04 23.94
N LEU A 125 -40.95 -9.12 23.80
CA LEU A 125 -40.11 -8.18 23.09
C LEU A 125 -39.81 -8.70 21.68
N GLU A 126 -40.07 -7.88 20.67
CA GLU A 126 -39.70 -8.14 19.28
C GLU A 126 -38.74 -7.06 18.82
N VAL A 127 -37.54 -7.45 18.40
CA VAL A 127 -36.54 -6.54 17.82
C VAL A 127 -36.32 -6.94 16.37
N LYS A 128 -36.59 -6.02 15.44
CA LYS A 128 -36.52 -6.31 14.00
C LYS A 128 -35.87 -5.19 13.20
N LEU A 129 -35.25 -5.56 12.09
CA LEU A 129 -34.69 -4.61 11.13
C LEU A 129 -35.82 -4.11 10.23
N ILE A 130 -35.82 -2.81 9.94
CA ILE A 130 -36.76 -2.21 8.99
C ILE A 130 -36.18 -2.36 7.57
N GLY A 131 -36.46 -3.48 6.90
CA GLY A 131 -36.12 -3.69 5.49
C GLY A 131 -34.65 -3.41 5.15
N ALA A 132 -34.40 -2.81 3.97
CA ALA A 132 -33.06 -2.40 3.53
C ALA A 132 -32.64 -1.03 4.11
N THR A 133 -32.87 -0.81 5.41
CA THR A 133 -32.45 0.42 6.11
C THR A 133 -31.56 0.11 7.30
N ASP A 134 -30.79 1.10 7.75
CA ASP A 134 -29.95 0.98 8.94
C ASP A 134 -30.75 1.28 10.24
N VAL A 135 -32.04 0.92 10.25
CA VAL A 135 -32.95 1.19 11.37
C VAL A 135 -33.40 -0.11 12.02
N ILE A 136 -33.20 -0.19 13.34
CA ILE A 136 -33.76 -1.25 14.18
C ILE A 136 -34.98 -0.72 14.90
N GLN A 137 -36.08 -1.48 14.83
CA GLN A 137 -37.30 -1.24 15.58
C GLN A 137 -37.34 -2.19 16.79
N ILE A 138 -37.50 -1.61 17.98
CA ILE A 138 -37.73 -2.33 19.23
C ILE A 138 -39.21 -2.21 19.53
N ILE A 139 -39.91 -3.34 19.65
CA ILE A 139 -41.34 -3.42 19.91
C ILE A 139 -41.55 -4.22 21.18
N TYR A 140 -42.37 -3.72 22.09
CA TYR A 140 -42.77 -4.45 23.29
C TYR A 140 -44.28 -4.47 23.45
N VAL A 141 -44.83 -5.65 23.77
CA VAL A 141 -46.26 -5.85 24.00
C VAL A 141 -46.53 -6.18 25.46
N GLY A 142 -47.21 -5.28 26.18
CA GLY A 142 -47.46 -5.41 27.61
C GLY A 142 -48.91 -5.12 28.01
N ASN A 143 -49.26 -5.43 29.27
CA ASN A 143 -50.62 -5.20 29.80
C ASN A 143 -50.82 -3.77 30.32
N ASN A 144 -49.72 -3.04 30.60
CA ASN A 144 -49.72 -1.66 31.04
C ASN A 144 -49.11 -0.77 29.94
N PRO A 145 -49.84 0.24 29.42
CA PRO A 145 -49.34 1.11 28.36
C PRO A 145 -48.14 1.97 28.79
N GLN A 146 -48.05 2.37 30.07
CA GLN A 146 -46.91 3.13 30.57
C GLN A 146 -45.65 2.26 30.64
N ASP A 147 -45.75 1.10 31.29
CA ASP A 147 -44.63 0.16 31.39
C ASP A 147 -44.13 -0.25 30.00
N ALA A 148 -45.03 -0.43 29.02
CA ALA A 148 -44.64 -0.79 27.66
C ALA A 148 -43.74 0.28 27.00
N ALA A 149 -44.11 1.56 27.10
CA ALA A 149 -43.30 2.65 26.57
C ALA A 149 -42.00 2.84 27.37
N ASP A 150 -42.06 2.73 28.70
CA ASP A 150 -40.90 2.90 29.57
C ASP A 150 -39.86 1.78 29.37
N ILE A 151 -40.29 0.53 29.16
CA ILE A 151 -39.43 -0.61 28.85
C ILE A 151 -38.65 -0.35 27.56
N VAL A 152 -39.35 0.03 26.49
CA VAL A 152 -38.73 0.25 25.18
C VAL A 152 -37.76 1.43 25.23
N ASN A 153 -38.16 2.56 25.84
CA ASN A 153 -37.30 3.73 25.99
C ASN A 153 -36.07 3.43 26.86
N SER A 154 -36.25 2.73 27.98
CA SER A 154 -35.14 2.37 28.88
C SER A 154 -34.16 1.41 28.21
N LEU A 155 -34.68 0.39 27.51
CA LEU A 155 -33.85 -0.55 26.77
C LEU A 155 -33.06 0.15 25.65
N ALA A 156 -33.72 1.05 24.89
CA ALA A 156 -33.07 1.85 23.85
C ALA A 156 -31.94 2.72 24.42
N ASN A 157 -32.18 3.41 25.54
CA ASN A 157 -31.17 4.24 26.21
C ASN A 157 -30.00 3.41 26.75
N PHE A 158 -30.27 2.29 27.42
CA PHE A 158 -29.21 1.41 27.94
C PHE A 158 -28.37 0.79 26.84
N TYR A 159 -28.97 0.46 25.71
CA TYR A 159 -28.23 -0.02 24.57
C TYR A 159 -27.30 1.06 24.00
N VAL A 160 -27.79 2.30 23.80
CA VAL A 160 -26.97 3.44 23.36
C VAL A 160 -25.82 3.72 24.33
N GLU A 161 -26.10 3.71 25.64
CA GLU A 161 -25.08 3.88 26.69
C GLU A 161 -24.04 2.76 26.64
N ASN A 162 -24.47 1.49 26.58
CA ASN A 162 -23.58 0.33 26.50
C ASN A 162 -22.72 0.35 25.23
N ASN A 163 -23.28 0.72 24.08
CA ASN A 163 -22.55 0.86 22.83
C ASN A 163 -21.49 1.96 22.92
N THR A 164 -21.83 3.10 23.54
CA THR A 164 -20.89 4.20 23.77
C THR A 164 -19.72 3.76 24.65
N LEU A 165 -19.99 3.12 25.79
CA LEU A 165 -18.96 2.64 26.72
C LEU A 165 -18.06 1.59 26.07
N THR A 166 -18.65 0.66 25.29
CA THR A 166 -17.90 -0.37 24.57
C THR A 166 -16.99 0.27 23.53
N SER A 167 -17.50 1.19 22.71
CA SER A 167 -16.71 1.90 21.71
C SER A 167 -15.56 2.71 22.33
N GLN A 168 -15.80 3.37 23.48
CA GLN A 168 -14.75 4.08 24.21
C GLN A 168 -13.65 3.12 24.72
N SER A 169 -14.05 1.97 25.26
CA SER A 169 -13.11 0.94 25.74
C SER A 169 -12.27 0.34 24.61
N GLU A 170 -12.87 0.08 23.46
CA GLU A 170 -12.16 -0.39 22.26
C GLU A 170 -11.18 0.66 21.75
N ALA A 171 -11.61 1.93 21.66
CA ALA A 171 -10.76 3.04 21.26
C ALA A 171 -9.56 3.20 22.22
N ALA A 172 -9.78 3.11 23.53
CA ALA A 172 -8.72 3.16 24.53
C ALA A 172 -7.72 2.00 24.38
N THR A 173 -8.22 0.78 24.11
CA THR A 173 -7.38 -0.41 23.91
C THR A 173 -6.52 -0.26 22.65
N ALA A 174 -7.11 0.16 21.53
CA ALA A 174 -6.39 0.41 20.29
C ALA A 174 -5.38 1.57 20.45
N ARG A 175 -5.74 2.64 21.17
CA ARG A 175 -4.85 3.76 21.48
C ARG A 175 -3.62 3.28 22.26
N ASN A 176 -3.82 2.46 23.28
CA ASN A 176 -2.71 1.90 24.07
C ASN A 176 -1.79 1.04 23.19
N PHE A 177 -2.36 0.18 22.34
CA PHE A 177 -1.58 -0.62 21.38
C PHE A 177 -0.71 0.25 20.46
N ILE A 178 -1.27 1.33 19.89
CA ILE A 178 -0.51 2.26 19.05
C ILE A 178 0.55 2.99 19.86
N THR A 179 0.21 3.46 21.07
CA THR A 179 1.13 4.16 21.98
C THR A 179 2.35 3.29 22.31
N ASP A 180 2.15 2.00 22.56
CA ASP A 180 3.23 1.05 22.86
C ASP A 180 4.11 0.76 21.62
N ARG A 181 3.55 0.85 20.41
CA ARG A 181 4.28 0.64 19.15
C ARG A 181 5.01 1.88 18.64
N LEU A 182 4.58 3.07 19.05
CA LEU A 182 5.09 4.34 18.56
C LEU A 182 6.62 4.51 18.77
N PRO A 183 7.20 4.18 19.95
CA PRO A 183 8.65 4.27 20.16
C PRO A 183 9.47 3.36 19.24
N GLN A 184 8.93 2.18 18.91
CA GLN A 184 9.59 1.27 17.97
C GLN A 184 9.56 1.85 16.55
N SER A 185 8.43 2.43 16.13
CA SER A 185 8.32 3.08 14.84
C SER A 185 9.27 4.28 14.72
N GLU A 186 9.36 5.11 15.77
CA GLU A 186 10.33 6.23 15.83
C GLU A 186 11.77 5.72 15.74
N THR A 187 12.09 4.62 16.43
CA THR A 187 13.41 3.98 16.35
C THR A 187 13.71 3.51 14.92
N ASN A 188 12.72 2.94 14.22
CA ASN A 188 12.88 2.51 12.83
C ASN A 188 13.18 3.69 11.91
N VAL A 189 12.48 4.82 12.06
CA VAL A 189 12.77 6.06 11.33
C VAL A 189 14.21 6.50 11.58
N ARG A 190 14.60 6.61 12.85
CA ARG A 190 15.97 7.03 13.24
C ARG A 190 17.05 6.11 12.68
N GLN A 191 16.80 4.80 12.65
CA GLN A 191 17.73 3.83 12.06
C GLN A 191 17.83 4.00 10.54
N ALA A 192 16.71 4.20 9.85
CA ALA A 192 16.68 4.46 8.41
C ALA A 192 17.42 5.76 8.07
N GLU A 193 17.17 6.84 8.80
CA GLU A 193 17.90 8.12 8.65
C GLU A 193 19.40 7.95 8.86
N LEU A 194 19.80 7.24 9.92
CA LEU A 194 21.20 6.98 10.22
C LEU A 194 21.87 6.14 9.13
N SER A 195 21.16 5.17 8.54
CA SER A 195 21.68 4.35 7.45
C SER A 195 21.92 5.17 6.19
N LEU A 196 20.98 6.04 5.81
CA LEU A 196 21.12 6.96 4.68
C LEU A 196 22.26 7.95 4.93
N ARG A 197 22.35 8.51 6.15
CA ARG A 197 23.42 9.44 6.52
C ARG A 197 24.80 8.78 6.44
N ARG A 198 24.96 7.58 7.01
CA ARG A 198 26.20 6.81 6.94
C ARG A 198 26.58 6.48 5.50
N PHE A 199 25.62 6.11 4.67
CA PHE A 199 25.86 5.87 3.24
C PHE A 199 26.42 7.14 2.56
N ARG A 200 25.80 8.30 2.80
CA ARG A 200 26.29 9.59 2.26
C ARG A 200 27.67 9.98 2.80
N GLU A 201 27.90 9.82 4.10
CA GLU A 201 29.18 10.09 4.77
C GLU A 201 30.31 9.19 4.23
N GLN A 202 30.05 7.88 4.11
CA GLN A 202 31.04 6.89 3.64
C GLN A 202 31.41 7.08 2.17
N ASN A 203 30.43 7.42 1.33
CA ASN A 203 30.64 7.64 -0.09
C ASN A 203 31.03 9.09 -0.44
N GLN A 204 31.05 9.98 0.57
CA GLN A 204 31.35 11.41 0.46
C GLN A 204 30.46 12.13 -0.56
N VAL A 205 29.18 11.76 -0.62
CA VAL A 205 28.25 12.33 -1.59
C VAL A 205 27.14 13.11 -0.92
N VAL A 206 26.94 14.34 -1.40
CA VAL A 206 25.79 15.18 -1.05
C VAL A 206 24.62 14.88 -1.99
N ALA A 207 24.90 14.81 -3.30
CA ALA A 207 23.89 14.55 -4.32
C ALA A 207 24.51 13.79 -5.52
N LEU A 208 24.15 12.50 -5.66
CA LEU A 208 24.69 11.61 -6.70
C LEU A 208 24.28 12.02 -8.14
N PRO A 209 23.04 12.43 -8.43
CA PRO A 209 22.64 12.82 -9.78
C PRO A 209 23.42 14.03 -10.34
N GLU A 210 23.66 15.02 -9.49
CA GLU A 210 24.44 16.22 -9.79
C GLU A 210 25.91 15.86 -9.98
N GLU A 211 26.46 14.99 -9.13
CA GLU A 211 27.83 14.47 -9.28
C GLU A 211 28.00 13.71 -10.61
N ALA A 212 27.02 12.89 -11.00
CA ALA A 212 27.04 12.16 -12.27
C ALA A 212 27.06 13.11 -13.47
N THR A 213 26.20 14.12 -13.45
CA THR A 213 26.11 15.13 -14.52
C THR A 213 27.41 15.91 -14.63
N SER A 214 27.97 16.36 -13.50
CA SER A 214 29.24 17.08 -13.49
C SER A 214 30.42 16.21 -13.91
N SER A 215 30.43 14.93 -13.52
CA SER A 215 31.52 14.01 -13.87
C SER A 215 31.53 13.67 -15.36
N VAL A 216 30.36 13.50 -15.98
CA VAL A 216 30.24 13.31 -17.43
C VAL A 216 30.68 14.56 -18.20
N ALA A 217 30.35 15.75 -17.71
CA ALA A 217 30.84 17.00 -18.29
C ALA A 217 32.37 17.11 -18.19
N MET A 218 32.96 16.83 -17.03
CA MET A 218 34.41 16.83 -16.84
C MET A 218 35.12 15.81 -17.74
N LEU A 219 34.53 14.61 -17.94
CA LEU A 219 35.07 13.61 -18.87
C LEU A 219 35.11 14.12 -20.31
N LYS A 220 34.06 14.81 -20.75
CA LYS A 220 34.02 15.45 -22.08
C LYS A 220 35.12 16.52 -22.22
N ASP A 221 35.31 17.34 -21.18
CA ASP A 221 36.32 18.39 -21.19
C ASP A 221 37.73 17.80 -21.22
N LEU A 222 38.00 16.78 -20.39
CA LEU A 222 39.25 16.01 -20.42
C LEU A 222 39.49 15.35 -21.78
N ASP A 223 38.46 14.77 -22.40
CA ASP A 223 38.57 14.18 -23.74
C ASP A 223 38.98 15.22 -24.78
N SER A 224 38.42 16.43 -24.70
CA SER A 224 38.75 17.54 -25.59
C SER A 224 40.19 18.01 -25.39
N GLU A 225 40.62 18.17 -24.13
CA GLU A 225 41.98 18.58 -23.77
C GLU A 225 43.02 17.51 -24.15
N ILE A 226 42.71 16.23 -23.94
CA ILE A 226 43.56 15.11 -24.39
C ILE A 226 43.68 15.12 -25.92
N MET A 227 42.59 15.33 -26.65
CA MET A 227 42.65 15.37 -28.12
C MET A 227 43.52 16.52 -28.63
N GLU A 228 43.37 17.73 -28.05
CA GLU A 228 44.18 18.90 -28.40
C GLU A 228 45.66 18.66 -28.09
N MET A 229 45.96 18.15 -26.90
CA MET A 229 47.34 17.90 -26.48
C MET A 229 47.99 16.75 -27.25
N GLN A 230 47.21 15.73 -27.62
CA GLN A 230 47.67 14.63 -28.47
C GLN A 230 48.01 15.15 -29.89
N ALA A 231 47.20 16.06 -30.43
CA ALA A 231 47.49 16.70 -31.71
C ALA A 231 48.78 17.54 -31.63
N ALA A 232 48.97 18.32 -30.57
CA ALA A 232 50.19 19.09 -30.33
C ALA A 232 51.42 18.18 -30.19
N PHE A 233 51.31 17.10 -29.42
CA PHE A 233 52.37 16.10 -29.24
C PHE A 233 52.76 15.45 -30.56
N ASN A 234 51.78 15.03 -31.37
CA ASN A 234 52.02 14.46 -32.69
C ASN A 234 52.68 15.48 -33.63
N GLY A 235 52.28 16.76 -33.56
CA GLY A 235 52.88 17.85 -34.32
C GLY A 235 54.36 18.07 -33.95
N MET A 236 54.68 18.10 -32.65
CA MET A 236 56.07 18.23 -32.18
C MET A 236 56.91 17.00 -32.48
N THR A 237 56.31 15.81 -32.42
CA THR A 237 56.98 14.56 -32.83
C THR A 237 57.35 14.63 -34.31
N ALA A 238 56.42 15.01 -35.19
CA ALA A 238 56.69 15.15 -36.62
C ALA A 238 57.76 16.21 -36.92
N ARG A 239 57.75 17.34 -36.19
CA ARG A 239 58.76 18.40 -36.31
C ARG A 239 60.14 17.91 -35.90
N SER A 240 60.26 17.25 -34.74
CA SER A 240 61.50 16.67 -34.27
C SER A 240 62.05 15.63 -35.27
N THR A 241 61.21 14.70 -35.73
CA THR A 241 61.61 13.70 -36.74
C THR A 241 62.08 14.35 -38.04
N SER A 242 61.44 15.43 -38.50
CA SER A 242 61.88 16.18 -39.68
C SER A 242 63.24 16.84 -39.49
N LEU A 243 63.49 17.46 -38.33
CA LEU A 243 64.76 18.10 -37.98
C LEU A 243 65.89 17.07 -37.82
N SER A 244 65.62 15.96 -37.13
CA SER A 244 66.53 14.83 -36.98
C SER A 244 66.95 14.25 -38.34
N ASN A 245 66.00 14.04 -39.28
CA ASN A 245 66.29 13.58 -40.63
C ASN A 245 67.16 14.58 -41.43
N GLN A 246 66.91 15.88 -41.32
CA GLN A 246 67.72 16.92 -41.97
C GLN A 246 69.15 16.97 -41.42
N LEU A 247 69.30 16.72 -40.12
CA LEU A 247 70.58 16.68 -39.43
C LEU A 247 71.31 15.35 -39.59
N SER A 248 70.60 14.28 -40.01
CA SER A 248 71.08 12.88 -39.96
C SER A 248 71.62 12.51 -38.58
N LEU A 249 70.93 12.99 -37.54
CA LEU A 249 71.35 12.91 -36.16
C LEU A 249 70.18 12.39 -35.31
N ASP A 250 70.46 11.44 -34.42
CA ASP A 250 69.45 10.93 -33.51
C ASP A 250 69.09 12.00 -32.46
N PRO A 251 67.82 12.08 -32.00
CA PRO A 251 67.43 12.98 -30.91
C PRO A 251 68.27 12.84 -29.64
N ASP A 252 68.71 11.63 -29.28
CA ASP A 252 69.54 11.41 -28.10
C ASP A 252 70.95 11.98 -28.28
N ASP A 253 71.50 11.86 -29.50
CA ASP A 253 72.79 12.46 -29.90
C ASP A 253 72.69 13.99 -29.98
N ALA A 254 71.53 14.54 -30.33
CA ALA A 254 71.30 15.99 -30.38
C ALA A 254 71.44 16.63 -29.00
N VAL A 255 70.94 15.96 -27.97
CA VAL A 255 71.06 16.40 -26.57
C VAL A 255 72.52 16.41 -26.14
N ALA A 256 73.29 15.38 -26.48
CA ALA A 256 74.72 15.33 -26.20
C ALA A 256 75.49 16.45 -26.92
N VAL A 257 75.23 16.66 -28.22
CA VAL A 257 75.83 17.74 -29.02
C VAL A 257 75.45 19.10 -28.46
N GLY A 258 74.20 19.30 -28.03
CA GLY A 258 73.72 20.55 -27.42
C GLY A 258 74.43 20.91 -26.12
N VAL A 259 74.59 19.94 -25.22
CA VAL A 259 75.30 20.12 -23.94
C VAL A 259 76.77 20.48 -24.18
N VAL A 260 77.42 19.77 -25.10
CA VAL A 260 78.83 19.99 -25.48
C VAL A 260 79.02 21.34 -26.19
N SER A 261 78.12 21.70 -27.10
CA SER A 261 78.20 22.94 -27.88
C SER A 261 77.95 24.19 -27.04
N GLN A 262 77.31 24.06 -25.86
CA GLN A 262 77.12 25.15 -24.90
C GLN A 262 78.26 25.28 -23.87
N SER A 263 79.22 24.33 -23.84
CA SER A 263 80.35 24.40 -22.93
C SER A 263 81.34 25.50 -23.36
N PRO A 264 81.63 26.50 -22.50
CA PRO A 264 82.57 27.58 -22.84
C PRO A 264 83.97 27.08 -23.19
N ALA A 265 84.43 26.02 -22.50
CA ALA A 265 85.75 25.43 -22.72
C ALA A 265 85.83 24.72 -24.10
N VAL A 266 84.77 24.02 -24.49
CA VAL A 266 84.68 23.40 -25.82
C VAL A 266 84.65 24.46 -26.92
N GLN A 267 83.90 25.55 -26.72
CA GLN A 267 83.86 26.66 -27.69
C GLN A 267 85.22 27.36 -27.85
N GLU A 268 85.97 27.54 -26.76
CA GLU A 268 87.31 28.13 -26.77
C GLU A 268 88.28 27.27 -27.60
N VAL A 269 88.29 25.95 -27.37
CA VAL A 269 89.14 25.02 -28.12
C VAL A 269 88.74 24.97 -29.60
N LEU A 270 87.45 24.94 -29.92
CA LEU A 270 86.97 24.97 -31.31
C LEU A 270 87.40 26.26 -32.03
N ALA A 271 87.34 27.41 -31.35
CA ALA A 271 87.77 28.69 -31.92
C ALA A 271 89.29 28.71 -32.20
N GLU A 272 90.11 28.19 -31.28
CA GLU A 272 91.56 28.07 -31.48
C GLU A 272 91.89 27.10 -32.63
N LEU A 273 91.14 26.01 -32.75
CA LEU A 273 91.31 25.00 -33.80
C LEU A 273 90.93 25.57 -35.18
N GLN A 274 89.86 26.38 -35.26
CA GLN A 274 89.44 27.05 -36.49
C GLN A 274 90.44 28.12 -36.94
N ASP A 275 91.02 28.88 -36.01
CA ASP A 275 92.09 29.83 -36.33
C ASP A 275 93.35 29.11 -36.85
N LEU A 276 93.73 28.01 -36.19
CA LEU A 276 94.85 27.17 -36.61
C LEU A 276 94.63 26.57 -38.01
N GLU A 277 93.43 26.08 -38.30
CA GLU A 277 93.07 25.55 -39.63
C GLU A 277 93.15 26.63 -40.72
N ARG A 278 92.73 27.86 -40.42
CA ARG A 278 92.88 29.00 -41.33
C ARG A 278 94.34 29.32 -41.61
N GLN A 279 95.19 29.35 -40.58
CA GLN A 279 96.64 29.55 -40.75
C GLN A 279 97.24 28.43 -41.60
N LEU A 280 96.86 27.19 -41.31
CA LEU A 280 97.32 26.00 -42.02
C LEU A 280 96.92 26.04 -43.50
N ALA A 281 95.70 26.46 -43.82
CA ALA A 281 95.24 26.63 -45.21
C ALA A 281 96.05 27.71 -45.98
N VAL A 282 96.39 28.83 -45.33
CA VAL A 282 97.22 29.88 -45.93
C VAL A 282 98.64 29.37 -46.17
N GLU A 283 99.24 28.71 -45.19
CA GLU A 283 100.61 28.19 -45.29
C GLU A 283 100.71 27.04 -46.30
N GLN A 284 99.68 26.19 -46.43
CA GLN A 284 99.62 25.10 -47.42
C GLN A 284 99.50 25.58 -48.88
N THR A 285 99.02 26.80 -49.14
CA THR A 285 99.09 27.37 -50.50
C THR A 285 100.50 27.77 -50.91
N ARG A 286 101.41 27.92 -49.94
CA ARG A 286 102.78 28.42 -50.13
C ARG A 286 103.85 27.36 -49.92
N PHE A 287 103.55 26.35 -49.11
CA PHE A 287 104.50 25.32 -48.67
C PHE A 287 103.93 23.92 -48.88
N SER A 288 104.77 22.96 -49.26
CA SER A 288 104.38 21.55 -49.35
C SER A 288 104.14 20.94 -47.96
N GLU A 289 103.44 19.80 -47.92
CA GLU A 289 103.10 19.09 -46.68
C GLU A 289 104.33 18.72 -45.82
N GLU A 290 105.52 18.63 -46.43
CA GLU A 290 106.80 18.28 -45.78
C GLU A 290 107.53 19.49 -45.18
N SER A 291 106.98 20.70 -45.28
CA SER A 291 107.58 21.92 -44.71
C SER A 291 107.60 21.87 -43.17
N PRO A 292 108.71 22.27 -42.50
CA PRO A 292 108.79 22.36 -41.03
C PRO A 292 107.76 23.30 -40.40
N ILE A 293 107.23 24.25 -41.18
CA ILE A 293 106.17 25.17 -40.72
C ILE A 293 104.83 24.43 -40.69
N VAL A 294 104.50 23.71 -41.77
CA VAL A 294 103.26 22.93 -41.88
C VAL A 294 103.26 21.79 -40.85
N SER A 295 104.38 21.09 -40.65
CA SER A 295 104.50 20.02 -39.65
C SER A 295 104.22 20.48 -38.21
N ARG A 296 104.72 21.66 -37.81
CA ARG A 296 104.45 22.21 -36.47
C ARG A 296 102.98 22.60 -36.27
N LEU A 297 102.33 23.12 -37.31
CA LEU A 297 100.90 23.41 -37.28
C LEU A 297 100.06 22.12 -37.21
N LEU A 298 100.49 21.06 -37.90
CA LEU A 298 99.85 19.74 -37.82
C LEU A 298 99.97 19.12 -36.41
N GLU A 299 101.13 19.25 -35.76
CA GLU A 299 101.36 18.80 -34.38
C GLU A 299 100.50 19.60 -33.38
N ARG A 300 100.45 20.93 -33.53
CA ARG A 300 99.56 21.78 -32.72
C ARG A 300 98.09 21.38 -32.90
N ARG A 301 97.68 21.06 -34.13
CA ARG A 301 96.32 20.61 -34.44
C ARG A 301 95.97 19.29 -33.75
N SER A 302 96.90 18.33 -33.68
CA SER A 302 96.64 17.08 -32.96
C SER A 302 96.49 17.35 -31.47
N SER A 303 97.36 18.16 -30.88
CA SER A 303 97.28 18.49 -29.44
C SER A 303 95.97 19.18 -29.06
N LEU A 304 95.46 20.09 -29.93
CA LEU A 304 94.18 20.73 -29.70
C LEU A 304 92.99 19.78 -29.88
N ARG A 305 93.08 18.80 -30.79
CA ARG A 305 92.07 17.73 -30.89
C ARG A 305 92.04 16.85 -29.64
N ASP A 306 93.19 16.49 -29.09
CA ASP A 306 93.26 15.69 -27.86
C ASP A 306 92.62 16.43 -26.68
N VAL A 307 92.88 17.74 -26.58
CA VAL A 307 92.25 18.61 -25.58
C VAL A 307 90.74 18.74 -25.81
N LEU A 308 90.30 18.89 -27.07
CA LEU A 308 88.88 18.95 -27.42
C LEU A 308 88.15 17.67 -26.98
N GLN A 309 88.71 16.50 -27.30
CA GLN A 309 88.12 15.22 -26.92
C GLN A 309 88.00 15.08 -25.39
N GLN A 310 89.03 15.48 -24.65
CA GLN A 310 89.02 15.45 -23.19
C GLN A 310 87.96 16.38 -22.58
N GLU A 311 87.74 17.55 -23.18
CA GLU A 311 86.72 18.51 -22.73
C GLU A 311 85.30 18.04 -23.06
N VAL A 312 85.11 17.39 -24.21
CA VAL A 312 83.85 16.73 -24.62
C VAL A 312 83.49 15.61 -23.63
N GLU A 313 84.44 14.73 -23.31
CA GLU A 313 84.25 13.64 -22.34
C GLU A 313 83.90 14.16 -20.94
N THR A 314 84.56 15.25 -20.52
CA THR A 314 84.30 15.92 -19.24
C THR A 314 82.90 16.54 -19.22
N SER A 315 82.49 17.17 -20.32
CA SER A 315 81.17 17.81 -20.46
C SER A 315 80.02 16.81 -20.48
N LEU A 316 80.24 15.60 -21.00
CA LEU A 316 79.25 14.51 -21.05
C LEU A 316 79.28 13.58 -19.84
N GLY A 317 80.21 13.78 -18.89
CA GLY A 317 80.36 12.91 -17.73
C GLY A 317 80.74 11.46 -18.09
N GLY A 318 81.47 11.25 -19.18
CA GLY A 318 81.94 9.94 -19.64
C GLY A 318 80.91 9.10 -20.42
N SER A 319 79.81 9.70 -20.88
CA SER A 319 78.75 9.01 -21.63
C SER A 319 78.57 9.61 -23.02
N GLY A 320 79.08 8.93 -24.05
CA GLY A 320 78.84 9.25 -25.47
C GLY A 320 80.06 9.82 -26.20
N GLU A 321 80.23 9.42 -27.46
CA GLU A 321 81.17 10.04 -28.40
C GLU A 321 80.38 11.02 -29.29
N VAL A 322 80.81 12.28 -29.34
CA VAL A 322 80.29 13.26 -30.30
C VAL A 322 81.30 13.37 -31.43
N PRO A 323 80.98 12.92 -32.66
CA PRO A 323 81.87 13.07 -33.80
C PRO A 323 82.35 14.52 -34.00
N ASP A 324 83.67 14.72 -34.14
CA ASP A 324 84.31 16.03 -34.40
C ASP A 324 83.62 16.86 -35.49
N GLY A 325 83.14 16.20 -36.56
CA GLY A 325 82.48 16.84 -37.70
C GLY A 325 81.11 17.46 -37.38
N LEU A 326 80.51 17.11 -36.23
CA LEU A 326 79.25 17.70 -35.76
C LEU A 326 79.49 19.00 -34.98
N LEU A 327 80.61 19.09 -34.28
CA LEU A 327 81.02 20.26 -33.47
C LEU A 327 81.56 21.41 -34.34
N GLN A 328 82.13 21.10 -35.50
CA GLN A 328 82.69 22.08 -36.44
C GLN A 328 81.67 22.64 -37.44
N SER A 329 80.38 22.48 -37.17
CA SER A 329 79.34 22.83 -38.14
C SER A 329 78.90 24.30 -38.06
N GLY A 330 78.69 24.94 -39.22
CA GLY A 330 78.36 26.38 -39.29
C GLY A 330 77.03 26.77 -38.63
N GLU A 331 76.83 28.09 -38.39
CA GLU A 331 75.71 28.69 -37.64
C GLU A 331 74.31 28.10 -37.95
N LEU A 332 74.06 27.74 -39.22
CA LEU A 332 72.81 27.14 -39.65
C LEU A 332 72.54 25.78 -38.99
N ARG A 333 73.55 24.92 -38.84
CA ARG A 333 73.38 23.58 -38.26
C ARG A 333 73.23 23.67 -36.74
N GLN A 334 73.94 24.59 -36.10
CA GLN A 334 73.77 24.90 -34.68
C GLN A 334 72.33 25.37 -34.37
N THR A 335 71.79 26.27 -35.20
CA THR A 335 70.40 26.73 -35.08
C THR A 335 69.40 25.56 -35.24
N LEU A 336 69.66 24.61 -36.15
CA LEU A 336 68.81 23.43 -36.32
C LEU A 336 68.87 22.47 -35.13
N ILE A 337 70.06 22.30 -34.51
CA ILE A 337 70.23 21.51 -33.29
C ILE A 337 69.45 22.15 -32.13
N GLU A 338 69.56 23.46 -31.93
CA GLU A 338 68.77 24.19 -30.92
C GLU A 338 67.25 24.00 -31.12
N ASN A 339 66.77 24.15 -32.36
CA ASN A 339 65.36 23.90 -32.69
C ASN A 339 64.92 22.46 -32.43
N LEU A 340 65.81 21.48 -32.64
CA LEU A 340 65.53 20.07 -32.35
C LEU A 340 65.42 19.84 -30.84
N LEU A 341 66.34 20.40 -30.06
CA LEU A 341 66.32 20.32 -28.60
C LEU A 341 65.06 20.95 -28.01
N ASP A 342 64.68 22.13 -28.48
CA ASP A 342 63.45 22.80 -28.06
C ASP A 342 62.21 21.96 -28.41
N SER A 343 62.17 21.39 -29.61
CA SER A 343 61.07 20.52 -30.05
C SER A 343 60.98 19.25 -29.21
N GLU A 344 62.11 18.64 -28.84
CA GLU A 344 62.16 17.45 -27.99
C GLU A 344 61.76 17.74 -26.55
N ALA A 345 62.24 18.84 -25.97
CA ALA A 345 61.84 19.28 -24.65
C ALA A 345 60.32 19.53 -24.58
N GLN A 346 59.75 20.18 -25.58
CA GLN A 346 58.30 20.39 -25.68
C GLN A 346 57.54 19.07 -25.86
N ARG A 347 58.04 18.15 -26.69
CA ARG A 347 57.44 16.82 -26.91
C ARG A 347 57.39 16.02 -25.61
N LEU A 348 58.48 15.99 -24.83
CA LEU A 348 58.54 15.32 -23.54
C LEU A 348 57.59 15.95 -22.52
N SER A 349 57.52 17.28 -22.45
CA SER A 349 56.56 18.00 -21.61
C SER A 349 55.12 17.62 -21.95
N LEU A 350 54.75 17.63 -23.24
CA LEU A 350 53.42 17.25 -23.71
C LEU A 350 53.09 15.79 -23.38
N ALA A 351 54.06 14.87 -23.49
CA ALA A 351 53.88 13.47 -23.11
C ALA A 351 53.56 13.30 -21.61
N SER A 352 54.27 14.05 -20.75
CA SER A 352 54.01 14.04 -19.31
C SER A 352 52.62 14.59 -18.99
N GLN A 353 52.21 15.68 -19.63
CA GLN A 353 50.89 16.27 -19.44
C GLN A 353 49.78 15.34 -19.95
N LEU A 354 49.93 14.73 -21.12
CA LEU A 354 49.02 13.70 -21.64
C LEU A 354 48.83 12.54 -20.66
N THR A 355 49.93 12.05 -20.09
CA THR A 355 49.88 10.96 -19.10
C THR A 355 49.07 11.39 -17.86
N SER A 356 49.28 12.61 -17.37
CA SER A 356 48.51 13.17 -16.25
C SER A 356 47.01 13.31 -16.57
N LEU A 357 46.67 13.79 -17.76
CA LEU A 357 45.28 13.92 -18.21
C LEU A 357 44.62 12.55 -18.37
N GLN A 358 45.33 11.57 -18.94
CA GLN A 358 44.84 10.18 -19.08
C GLN A 358 44.60 9.53 -17.72
N ASN A 359 45.49 9.72 -16.75
CA ASN A 359 45.31 9.24 -15.39
C ASN A 359 44.09 9.88 -14.71
N SER A 360 43.91 11.19 -14.92
CA SER A 360 42.74 11.93 -14.42
C SER A 360 41.46 11.38 -15.03
N LYS A 361 41.41 11.20 -16.36
CA LYS A 361 40.29 10.60 -17.08
C LYS A 361 39.98 9.19 -16.56
N ALA A 362 40.98 8.36 -16.34
CA ALA A 362 40.80 7.01 -15.80
C ALA A 362 40.14 7.02 -14.41
N ALA A 363 40.57 7.93 -13.53
CA ALA A 363 39.97 8.11 -12.20
C ALA A 363 38.48 8.54 -12.29
N TYR A 364 38.17 9.52 -13.16
CA TYR A 364 36.78 9.94 -13.38
C TYR A 364 35.92 8.84 -13.99
N LEU A 365 36.44 8.08 -14.97
CA LEU A 365 35.72 6.94 -15.55
C LEU A 365 35.41 5.88 -14.50
N GLN A 366 36.37 5.55 -13.63
CA GLN A 366 36.13 4.62 -12.54
C GLN A 366 35.03 5.13 -11.60
N ARG A 367 35.05 6.42 -11.25
CA ARG A 367 34.01 7.03 -10.41
C ARG A 367 32.64 6.96 -11.09
N VAL A 368 32.52 7.40 -12.34
CA VAL A 368 31.27 7.37 -13.11
C VAL A 368 30.69 5.96 -13.23
N ASN A 369 31.53 4.94 -13.40
CA ASN A 369 31.08 3.55 -13.47
C ASN A 369 30.51 3.02 -12.14
N MET A 370 30.88 3.61 -11.00
CA MET A 370 30.34 3.24 -9.69
C MET A 370 29.03 3.97 -9.34
N LEU A 371 28.80 5.15 -9.92
CA LEU A 371 27.66 6.01 -9.58
C LEU A 371 26.29 5.32 -9.74
N PRO A 372 25.99 4.54 -10.80
CA PRO A 372 24.68 3.88 -10.94
C PRO A 372 24.35 2.94 -9.78
N ARG A 373 25.35 2.19 -9.30
CA ARG A 373 25.19 1.28 -8.15
C ARG A 373 24.94 2.07 -6.87
N LEU A 374 25.70 3.14 -6.64
CA LEU A 374 25.51 4.02 -5.49
C LEU A 374 24.11 4.65 -5.51
N GLU A 375 23.64 5.09 -6.68
CA GLU A 375 22.33 5.71 -6.83
C GLU A 375 21.20 4.70 -6.57
N GLN A 376 21.36 3.45 -7.02
CA GLN A 376 20.43 2.37 -6.69
C GLN A 376 20.35 2.11 -5.18
N GLU A 377 21.50 2.04 -4.51
CA GLU A 377 21.59 1.83 -3.06
C GLU A 377 21.00 3.02 -2.28
N GLU A 378 21.32 4.25 -2.69
CA GLU A 378 20.73 5.46 -2.09
C GLU A 378 19.20 5.47 -2.21
N ARG A 379 18.67 5.18 -3.41
CA ARG A 379 17.21 5.10 -3.63
C ARG A 379 16.55 4.04 -2.75
N GLU A 380 17.22 2.92 -2.49
CA GLU A 380 16.69 1.91 -1.58
C GLU A 380 16.62 2.42 -0.14
N LEU A 381 17.68 3.10 0.32
CA LEU A 381 17.71 3.71 1.66
C LEU A 381 16.67 4.82 1.81
N ILE A 382 16.46 5.64 0.77
CA ILE A 382 15.40 6.66 0.73
C ILE A 382 14.03 6.00 0.82
N ARG A 383 13.73 4.98 0.00
CA ARG A 383 12.44 4.25 0.08
C ARG A 383 12.19 3.64 1.46
N ARG A 384 13.22 3.09 2.10
CA ARG A 384 13.12 2.54 3.46
C ARG A 384 12.83 3.62 4.49
N LEU A 385 13.46 4.80 4.35
CA LEU A 385 13.19 5.95 5.20
C LEU A 385 11.75 6.45 5.02
N GLU A 386 11.31 6.66 3.79
CA GLU A 386 9.95 7.10 3.45
C GLU A 386 8.89 6.13 4.00
N ALA A 387 9.10 4.82 3.84
CA ALA A 387 8.19 3.81 4.39
C ALA A 387 8.12 3.85 5.93
N ALA A 388 9.27 4.02 6.60
CA ALA A 388 9.32 4.15 8.05
C ALA A 388 8.63 5.43 8.55
N GLN A 389 8.86 6.56 7.87
CA GLN A 389 8.21 7.85 8.16
C GLN A 389 6.70 7.76 7.95
N SER A 390 6.26 7.24 6.81
CA SER A 390 4.85 7.04 6.49
C SER A 390 4.13 6.17 7.53
N THR A 391 4.78 5.09 7.97
CA THR A 391 4.25 4.23 9.04
C THR A 391 4.10 5.01 10.35
N TYR A 392 5.13 5.77 10.74
CA TYR A 392 5.10 6.58 11.96
C TYR A 392 4.01 7.66 11.92
N GLU A 393 3.89 8.39 10.81
CA GLU A 393 2.85 9.41 10.59
C GLU A 393 1.44 8.82 10.61
N THR A 394 1.27 7.63 10.01
CA THR A 394 0.00 6.90 10.03
C THR A 394 -0.37 6.51 11.47
N LEU A 395 0.59 6.01 12.25
CA LEU A 395 0.37 5.68 13.67
C LEU A 395 0.00 6.92 14.48
N LEU A 396 0.67 8.05 14.28
CA LEU A 396 0.33 9.33 14.94
C LEU A 396 -1.09 9.80 14.57
N THR A 397 -1.46 9.73 13.30
CA THR A 397 -2.79 10.12 12.83
C THR A 397 -3.86 9.23 13.44
N LYS A 398 -3.65 7.91 13.45
CA LYS A 398 -4.57 6.94 14.06
C LYS A 398 -4.66 7.12 15.57
N LEU A 399 -3.57 7.46 16.24
CA LEU A 399 -3.58 7.78 17.66
C LEU A 399 -4.48 8.98 17.95
N GLN A 400 -4.37 10.06 17.16
CA GLN A 400 -5.21 11.24 17.31
C GLN A 400 -6.68 10.94 17.05
N GLU A 401 -7.00 10.17 16.00
CA GLU A 401 -8.37 9.72 15.71
C GLU A 401 -8.97 8.93 16.89
N LEU A 402 -8.19 8.00 17.47
CA LEU A 402 -8.64 7.18 18.61
C LEU A 402 -8.82 7.99 19.88
N GLN A 403 -7.96 8.98 20.14
CA GLN A 403 -8.13 9.91 21.27
C GLN A 403 -9.44 10.70 21.17
N VAL A 404 -9.80 11.16 19.97
CA VAL A 404 -11.08 11.83 19.73
C VAL A 404 -12.24 10.86 19.94
N LYS A 405 -12.16 9.64 19.39
CA LYS A 405 -13.20 8.60 19.54
C LYS A 405 -13.44 8.21 21.00
N GLU A 406 -12.37 8.07 21.78
CA GLU A 406 -12.46 7.74 23.20
C GLU A 406 -13.08 8.87 24.02
N GLN A 407 -12.71 10.14 23.76
CA GLN A 407 -13.26 11.28 24.50
C GLN A 407 -14.72 11.57 24.16
N GLN A 408 -15.08 11.47 22.89
CA GLN A 408 -16.43 11.82 22.43
C GLN A 408 -17.41 10.67 22.59
N GLY A 409 -16.93 9.41 22.56
CA GLY A 409 -17.78 8.25 22.38
C GLY A 409 -18.44 8.30 21.00
N THR A 410 -18.16 7.33 20.14
CA THR A 410 -18.78 7.38 18.81
C THR A 410 -20.26 7.04 18.95
N ASN A 411 -21.14 8.00 18.70
CA ASN A 411 -22.59 7.80 18.73
C ASN A 411 -23.03 7.10 17.43
N PHE A 412 -22.65 5.83 17.28
CA PHE A 412 -23.03 4.98 16.14
C PHE A 412 -24.53 4.70 16.10
N VAL A 413 -25.20 4.89 17.24
CA VAL A 413 -26.62 4.62 17.41
C VAL A 413 -27.31 5.87 17.90
N ARG A 414 -28.40 6.25 17.25
CA ARG A 414 -29.24 7.38 17.67
C ARG A 414 -30.69 6.96 17.70
N ILE A 415 -31.37 7.27 18.80
CA ILE A 415 -32.84 7.17 18.89
C ILE A 415 -33.44 8.23 17.97
N ILE A 416 -34.14 7.79 16.92
CA ILE A 416 -34.82 8.67 15.96
C ILE A 416 -36.31 8.80 16.26
N GLU A 417 -36.90 7.77 16.88
CA GLU A 417 -38.29 7.75 17.32
C GLU A 417 -38.33 7.10 18.70
N PRO A 418 -38.54 7.86 19.79
CA PRO A 418 -38.74 7.29 21.12
C PRO A 418 -40.12 6.65 21.23
N ALA A 419 -40.28 5.69 22.12
CA ALA A 419 -41.57 5.06 22.39
C ALA A 419 -42.53 6.04 23.06
N VAL A 420 -43.75 6.13 22.52
CA VAL A 420 -44.85 6.91 23.07
C VAL A 420 -45.83 5.95 23.75
N VAL A 421 -46.46 6.40 24.83
CA VAL A 421 -47.50 5.63 25.53
C VAL A 421 -48.67 5.40 24.56
N PRO A 422 -49.05 4.14 24.27
CA PRO A 422 -50.13 3.85 23.34
C PRO A 422 -51.50 4.17 23.96
N ASP A 423 -52.32 4.93 23.22
CA ASP A 423 -53.68 5.31 23.64
C ASP A 423 -54.70 4.18 23.47
N GLU A 424 -54.46 3.28 22.51
CA GLU A 424 -55.37 2.18 22.16
C GLU A 424 -54.69 0.80 22.29
N PRO A 425 -55.42 -0.25 22.73
CA PRO A 425 -54.87 -1.59 22.79
C PRO A 425 -54.72 -2.19 21.39
N VAL A 426 -53.62 -2.92 21.17
CA VAL A 426 -53.38 -3.65 19.92
C VAL A 426 -54.49 -4.66 19.67
N SER A 427 -54.90 -4.73 18.39
CA SER A 427 -55.96 -5.58 17.82
C SER A 427 -56.57 -6.52 18.85
N SER A 428 -57.64 -6.06 19.49
CA SER A 428 -58.15 -6.70 20.70
C SER A 428 -58.30 -8.20 20.44
N SER A 429 -57.54 -9.03 21.16
CA SER A 429 -57.66 -10.49 21.12
C SER A 429 -59.12 -10.93 21.25
N LYS A 430 -59.94 -10.08 21.89
CA LYS A 430 -61.40 -10.13 21.98
C LYS A 430 -62.10 -10.25 20.63
N ILE A 431 -61.72 -9.46 19.62
CA ILE A 431 -62.35 -9.48 18.28
C ILE A 431 -61.98 -10.77 17.54
N ARG A 432 -60.72 -11.22 17.62
CA ARG A 432 -60.30 -12.50 17.00
C ARG A 432 -60.97 -13.70 17.66
N VAL A 433 -60.99 -13.74 18.99
CA VAL A 433 -61.66 -14.80 19.76
C VAL A 433 -63.16 -14.80 19.49
N LEU A 434 -63.79 -13.63 19.38
CA LEU A 434 -65.20 -13.51 19.00
C LEU A 434 -65.45 -14.05 17.58
N ALA A 435 -64.61 -13.70 16.60
CA ALA A 435 -64.72 -14.19 15.23
C ALA A 435 -64.57 -15.71 15.15
N ILE A 436 -63.59 -16.29 15.85
CA ILE A 436 -63.41 -17.74 15.97
C ILE A 436 -64.63 -18.39 16.62
N GLY A 437 -65.16 -17.82 17.71
CA GLY A 437 -66.34 -18.34 18.38
C GLY A 437 -67.60 -18.32 17.51
N VAL A 438 -67.76 -17.30 16.65
CA VAL A 438 -68.85 -17.25 15.66
C VAL A 438 -68.68 -18.36 14.61
N ILE A 439 -67.48 -18.56 14.09
CA ILE A 439 -67.18 -19.61 13.10
C ILE A 439 -67.41 -21.01 13.70
N VAL A 440 -66.87 -21.27 14.89
CA VAL A 440 -67.04 -22.54 15.62
C VAL A 440 -68.51 -22.75 15.99
N GLY A 441 -69.20 -21.72 16.45
CA GLY A 441 -70.63 -21.76 16.74
C GLY A 441 -71.45 -22.15 15.52
N ALA A 442 -71.14 -21.61 14.33
CA ALA A 442 -71.82 -21.92 13.08
C ALA A 442 -71.58 -23.38 12.66
N MET A 443 -70.33 -23.86 12.76
CA MET A 443 -70.00 -25.26 12.46
C MET A 443 -70.73 -26.24 13.39
N LEU A 444 -70.77 -25.95 14.70
CA LEU A 444 -71.49 -26.78 15.67
C LEU A 444 -73.01 -26.74 15.44
N ALA A 445 -73.55 -25.60 15.03
CA ALA A 445 -74.96 -25.46 14.67
C ALA A 445 -75.34 -26.29 13.43
N ILE A 446 -74.45 -26.40 12.44
CA ILE A 446 -74.66 -27.27 11.28
C ILE A 446 -74.53 -28.74 11.68
N ALA A 447 -73.51 -29.08 12.47
CA ALA A 447 -73.28 -30.45 12.93
C ALA A 447 -74.46 -30.99 13.74
N ILE A 448 -75.06 -30.18 14.62
CA ILE A 448 -76.23 -30.60 15.40
C ILE A 448 -77.45 -30.84 14.50
N VAL A 449 -77.64 -30.05 13.43
CA VAL A 449 -78.72 -30.28 12.46
C VAL A 449 -78.54 -31.62 11.75
N ILE A 450 -77.32 -31.93 11.30
CA ILE A 450 -77.00 -33.20 10.63
C ILE A 450 -77.21 -34.38 11.59
N ILE A 451 -76.72 -34.29 12.83
CA ILE A 451 -76.89 -35.33 13.85
C ILE A 451 -78.37 -35.58 14.13
N LEU A 452 -79.16 -34.52 14.31
CA LEU A 452 -80.60 -34.62 14.54
C LEU A 452 -81.33 -35.25 13.34
N GLU A 453 -80.92 -34.94 12.11
CA GLU A 453 -81.51 -35.55 10.91
C GLU A 453 -81.16 -37.04 10.79
N ILE A 454 -79.91 -37.44 11.10
CA ILE A 454 -79.51 -38.85 11.13
C ILE A 454 -80.29 -39.63 12.21
N LEU A 455 -80.45 -39.05 13.40
CA LEU A 455 -81.25 -39.65 14.48
C LEU A 455 -82.73 -39.77 14.08
N HIS A 456 -83.29 -38.75 13.40
CA HIS A 456 -84.66 -38.79 12.88
C HIS A 456 -84.82 -39.89 11.81
N ALA A 457 -83.84 -40.03 10.91
CA ALA A 457 -83.84 -41.04 9.86
C ALA A 457 -83.72 -42.47 10.43
N LEU A 458 -82.86 -42.67 11.44
CA LEU A 458 -82.71 -43.94 12.16
C LEU A 458 -83.99 -44.34 12.91
N ASN A 459 -84.70 -43.37 13.50
CA ASN A 459 -85.95 -43.65 14.19
C ASN A 459 -87.05 -44.06 13.19
N ARG A 460 -87.12 -43.43 12.00
CA ARG A 460 -88.04 -43.86 10.94
C ARG A 460 -87.71 -45.24 10.37
N SER A 461 -86.43 -45.60 10.27
CA SER A 461 -86.04 -46.92 9.74
C SER A 461 -86.42 -48.06 10.69
N LYS A 462 -86.34 -47.85 12.02
CA LYS A 462 -86.88 -48.77 13.04
C LYS A 462 -88.40 -48.94 12.89
N VAL A 463 -89.15 -47.83 12.83
CA VAL A 463 -90.62 -47.86 12.63
C VAL A 463 -91.01 -48.56 11.32
N ARG A 464 -90.19 -48.45 10.26
CA ARG A 464 -90.43 -49.13 8.98
C ARG A 464 -90.11 -50.63 9.02
N LYS A 465 -89.06 -51.04 9.77
CA LYS A 465 -88.75 -52.46 10.04
C LYS A 465 -89.83 -53.14 10.87
N ASP A 466 -90.33 -52.47 11.91
CA ASP A 466 -91.41 -53.01 12.76
C ASP A 466 -92.70 -53.21 11.95
N ARG A 467 -93.04 -52.26 11.08
CA ARG A 467 -94.19 -52.41 10.15
C ARG A 467 -94.03 -53.56 9.15
N MET A 468 -92.82 -53.84 8.67
CA MET A 468 -92.55 -54.98 7.78
C MET A 468 -92.59 -56.33 8.53
N LEU A 469 -92.14 -56.38 9.79
CA LEU A 469 -92.22 -57.59 10.61
C LEU A 469 -93.68 -57.94 10.95
N SER A 470 -94.53 -56.95 11.21
CA SER A 470 -95.97 -57.17 11.38
C SER A 470 -96.69 -57.56 10.07
N ALA A 471 -96.19 -57.16 8.91
CA ALA A 471 -96.76 -57.59 7.62
C ALA A 471 -96.38 -59.04 7.23
N ARG A 472 -95.23 -59.53 7.70
CA ARG A 472 -94.76 -60.91 7.42
C ARG A 472 -95.49 -61.98 8.24
N HIS A 473 -96.14 -61.60 9.34
CA HIS A 473 -96.99 -62.50 10.12
C HIS A 473 -98.40 -62.69 9.52
N LEU A 474 -98.77 -61.93 8.48
CA LEU A 474 -100.07 -62.01 7.81
C LEU A 474 -100.07 -62.84 6.52
N SER A 475 -98.96 -63.50 6.16
CA SER A 475 -98.83 -64.28 4.92
C SER A 475 -98.42 -65.75 5.14
N VAL A 476 -98.68 -66.32 6.32
CA VAL A 476 -98.41 -67.74 6.64
C VAL A 476 -99.70 -68.54 6.91
N ASP A 477 -100.87 -67.89 6.94
CA ASP A 477 -102.18 -68.54 6.94
C ASP A 477 -102.93 -68.16 5.65
N GLU A 478 -102.52 -68.73 4.52
CA GLU A 478 -103.41 -69.06 3.38
C GLU A 478 -102.79 -70.12 2.47
#